data_AF-A0A0E4FXI2-F1
#
_entry.id   AF-A0A0E4FXI2-F1
#
_cell.length_a   1.000
_cell.length_b   1.000
_cell.length_c   1.000
_cell.angle_alpha   90.00
_cell.angle_beta   90.00
_cell.angle_gamma   90.00
#
_symmetry.space_group_name_H-M   'P 1'
#
loop_
_entity.id
_entity.type
_entity.pdbx_description
1 polymer ?
#
loop_
_entity_poly.entity_id
_entity_poly.type
_entity_poly.pdbx_seq_one_letter_code
_entity_poly.pdbx_strand_id
1 'polypeptide(L)'
;MLALLLSFVPAKGHAGINARTAIGDTRANAYKLLIEDAMGPPLDNCFDQARQAGITWQQLETVRRQTEQEKPVSLGAVLLQNAGIRLCLATEGYILAGMSFVSRQQVDTIKEALFQPFQDAEEIAADDMDQMTFQALITLHGAITNHLVQTALPLPRMLNYQFFMPLPSLVMAYKLYSDASRADELRVENKVVHPAFCPMLGEALSA
;
A
#
# COMPACT_ATOMS: atom_id res chain seq x y z
N MET A 1 -14.20 8.01 2.70
CA MET A 1 -13.13 7.31 3.46
C MET A 1 -13.60 6.10 4.31
N LEU A 2 -14.18 6.28 5.51
CA LEU A 2 -14.40 5.18 6.50
C LEU A 2 -15.31 4.04 6.02
N ALA A 3 -16.30 4.33 5.18
CA ALA A 3 -17.16 3.29 4.60
C ALA A 3 -16.39 2.35 3.67
N LEU A 4 -15.42 2.87 2.92
CA LEU A 4 -14.56 2.09 2.05
C LEU A 4 -13.54 1.30 2.86
N LEU A 5 -12.95 1.92 3.89
CA LEU A 5 -12.06 1.22 4.84
C LEU A 5 -12.76 -0.01 5.46
N LEU A 6 -14.01 0.16 5.92
CA LEU A 6 -14.83 -0.93 6.46
C LEU A 6 -15.03 -2.09 5.48
N SER A 7 -15.12 -1.79 4.18
CA SER A 7 -15.34 -2.81 3.15
C SER A 7 -14.15 -3.77 2.97
N PHE A 8 -12.94 -3.31 3.29
CA PHE A 8 -11.72 -4.13 3.22
C PHE A 8 -11.42 -4.90 4.50
N VAL A 9 -12.03 -4.52 5.63
CA VAL A 9 -11.84 -5.20 6.92
C VAL A 9 -12.54 -6.57 6.92
N PRO A 10 -11.85 -7.67 7.30
CA PRO A 10 -12.44 -8.99 7.39
C PRO A 10 -13.69 -9.04 8.30
N ALA A 11 -14.69 -9.82 7.91
CA ALA A 11 -15.93 -10.00 8.68
C ALA A 11 -15.80 -10.97 9.86
N LYS A 12 -14.69 -11.71 9.94
CA LYS A 12 -14.44 -12.75 10.95
C LYS A 12 -13.11 -12.48 11.65
N GLY A 13 -12.97 -13.03 12.84
CA GLY A 13 -11.77 -12.89 13.68
C GLY A 13 -11.84 -11.66 14.59
N HIS A 14 -11.17 -11.74 15.75
CA HIS A 14 -11.19 -10.69 16.76
C HIS A 14 -10.72 -9.34 16.22
N ALA A 15 -9.62 -9.31 15.46
CA ALA A 15 -9.10 -8.08 14.86
C ALA A 15 -10.10 -7.44 13.88
N GLY A 16 -10.76 -8.25 13.03
CA GLY A 16 -11.78 -7.76 12.10
C GLY A 16 -13.01 -7.20 12.81
N ILE A 17 -13.45 -7.85 13.89
CA ILE A 17 -14.57 -7.36 14.73
C ILE A 17 -14.20 -6.04 15.40
N ASN A 18 -13.03 -5.94 16.03
CA ASN A 18 -12.57 -4.72 16.70
C ASN A 18 -12.50 -3.54 15.72
N ALA A 19 -11.92 -3.76 14.53
CA ALA A 19 -11.86 -2.74 13.48
C ALA A 19 -13.25 -2.31 13.01
N ARG A 20 -14.17 -3.26 12.78
CA ARG A 20 -15.55 -2.95 12.39
C ARG A 20 -16.29 -2.16 13.46
N THR A 21 -16.11 -2.51 14.73
CA THR A 21 -16.69 -1.78 15.87
C THR A 21 -16.12 -0.37 15.95
N ALA A 22 -14.80 -0.21 15.93
CA ALA A 22 -14.16 1.12 15.99
C ALA A 22 -14.63 2.04 14.84
N ILE A 23 -14.70 1.51 13.62
CA ILE A 23 -15.18 2.26 12.44
C ILE A 23 -16.68 2.54 12.55
N GLY A 24 -17.47 1.58 13.01
CA GLY A 24 -18.91 1.74 13.23
C GLY A 24 -19.22 2.84 14.25
N ASP A 25 -18.56 2.79 15.41
CA ASP A 25 -18.73 3.72 16.51
C ASP A 25 -18.30 5.14 16.12
N THR A 26 -17.16 5.27 15.43
CA THR A 26 -16.67 6.56 14.94
C THR A 26 -17.64 7.17 13.92
N ARG A 27 -18.20 6.35 13.02
CA ARG A 27 -19.21 6.82 12.03
C ARG A 27 -20.52 7.20 12.70
N ALA A 28 -20.99 6.42 13.67
CA ALA A 28 -22.25 6.69 14.37
C ALA A 28 -22.17 7.97 15.20
N ASN A 29 -21.00 8.28 15.77
CA ASN A 29 -20.77 9.44 16.63
C ASN A 29 -20.08 10.61 15.92
N ALA A 30 -19.86 10.54 14.60
CA ALA A 30 -19.03 11.49 13.85
C ALA A 30 -19.46 12.96 14.07
N TYR A 31 -20.76 13.24 14.04
CA TYR A 31 -21.27 14.60 14.24
C TYR A 31 -20.92 15.16 15.63
N LYS A 32 -21.10 14.33 16.67
CA LYS A 32 -20.76 14.70 18.06
C LYS A 32 -19.26 14.93 18.20
N LEU A 33 -18.45 14.01 17.69
CA LEU A 33 -16.99 14.08 17.76
C LEU A 33 -16.43 15.31 17.03
N LEU A 34 -17.04 15.74 15.93
CA LEU A 34 -16.64 16.96 15.21
C LEU A 34 -16.99 18.24 15.98
N ILE A 35 -18.13 18.28 16.68
CA ILE A 35 -18.51 19.44 17.50
C ILE A 35 -17.59 19.56 18.72
N GLU A 36 -17.23 18.43 19.32
CA GLU A 36 -16.40 18.36 20.52
C GLU A 36 -14.89 18.41 20.23
N ASP A 37 -14.50 18.57 18.96
CA ASP A 37 -13.10 18.52 18.50
C ASP A 37 -12.34 17.25 18.97
N ALA A 38 -13.06 16.14 19.03
CA ALA A 38 -12.61 14.86 19.58
C ALA A 38 -12.45 13.77 18.50
N MET A 39 -12.48 14.14 17.21
CA MET A 39 -12.48 13.20 16.08
C MET A 39 -11.12 12.51 15.85
N GLY A 40 -10.01 13.14 16.25
CA GLY A 40 -8.64 12.65 16.00
C GLY A 40 -8.37 11.23 16.53
N PRO A 41 -8.43 11.00 17.86
CA PRO A 41 -8.11 9.69 18.44
C PRO A 41 -9.01 8.53 17.95
N PRO A 42 -10.34 8.71 17.80
CA PRO A 42 -11.20 7.68 17.21
C PRO A 42 -10.82 7.33 15.77
N LEU A 43 -10.45 8.34 14.98
CA LEU A 43 -10.04 8.15 13.60
C LEU A 43 -8.72 7.39 13.49
N ASP A 44 -7.72 7.76 14.29
CA ASP A 44 -6.45 7.04 14.40
C ASP A 44 -6.68 5.56 14.78
N ASN A 45 -7.49 5.31 15.80
CA ASN A 45 -7.86 3.94 16.21
C ASN A 45 -8.55 3.15 15.08
N CYS A 46 -9.33 3.78 14.19
CA CYS A 46 -9.91 3.08 13.04
C CYS A 46 -8.84 2.54 12.09
N PHE A 47 -7.83 3.34 11.76
CA PHE A 47 -6.75 2.93 10.88
C PHE A 47 -5.86 1.89 11.54
N ASP A 48 -5.59 2.06 12.84
CA ASP A 48 -4.70 1.16 13.58
C ASP A 48 -5.33 -0.22 13.78
N GLN A 49 -6.65 -0.27 14.09
CA GLN A 49 -7.40 -1.54 14.12
C GLN A 49 -7.53 -2.16 12.74
N ALA A 50 -7.76 -1.36 11.70
CA ALA A 50 -7.81 -1.90 10.34
C ALA A 50 -6.47 -2.56 9.99
N ARG A 51 -5.34 -1.90 10.25
CA ARG A 51 -3.99 -2.46 10.06
C ARG A 51 -3.82 -3.78 10.80
N GLN A 52 -4.22 -3.86 12.07
CA GLN A 52 -4.19 -5.09 12.86
C GLN A 52 -5.09 -6.20 12.28
N ALA A 53 -6.16 -5.83 11.58
CA ALA A 53 -7.03 -6.75 10.85
C ALA A 53 -6.45 -7.23 9.51
N GLY A 54 -5.26 -6.76 9.12
CA GLY A 54 -4.52 -7.26 7.96
C GLY A 54 -4.91 -6.64 6.63
N ILE A 55 -5.43 -5.40 6.62
CA ILE A 55 -5.56 -4.65 5.36
C ILE A 55 -4.19 -4.48 4.69
N THR A 56 -4.19 -4.55 3.36
CA THR A 56 -2.98 -4.44 2.55
C THR A 56 -2.68 -2.99 2.18
N TRP A 57 -1.43 -2.72 1.79
CA TRP A 57 -1.02 -1.41 1.25
C TRP A 57 -1.92 -0.98 0.06
N GLN A 58 -2.21 -1.90 -0.87
CA GLN A 58 -3.07 -1.61 -2.03
C GLN A 58 -4.50 -1.21 -1.65
N GLN A 59 -5.03 -1.79 -0.56
CA GLN A 59 -6.36 -1.45 -0.06
C GLN A 59 -6.38 -0.05 0.56
N LEU A 60 -5.34 0.33 1.32
CA LEU A 60 -5.21 1.70 1.84
C LEU A 60 -4.99 2.73 0.75
N GLU A 61 -4.16 2.41 -0.24
CA GLU A 61 -3.94 3.26 -1.41
C GLU A 61 -5.27 3.54 -2.14
N THR A 62 -6.15 2.54 -2.21
CA THR A 62 -7.50 2.70 -2.77
C THR A 62 -8.37 3.63 -1.89
N VAL A 63 -8.28 3.51 -0.57
CA VAL A 63 -8.98 4.40 0.38
C VAL A 63 -8.49 5.84 0.25
N ARG A 64 -7.18 6.05 0.16
CA ARG A 64 -6.53 7.36 0.00
C ARG A 64 -6.99 8.05 -1.28
N ARG A 65 -6.85 7.38 -2.44
CA ARG A 65 -7.28 7.91 -3.75
C ARG A 65 -8.76 8.25 -3.77
N GLN A 66 -9.61 7.42 -3.18
CA GLN A 66 -11.03 7.73 -3.08
C GLN A 66 -11.29 8.97 -2.22
N THR A 67 -10.53 9.12 -1.13
CA THR A 67 -10.65 10.25 -0.22
C THR A 67 -10.20 11.55 -0.89
N GLU A 68 -9.13 11.53 -1.68
CA GLU A 68 -8.68 12.69 -2.50
C GLU A 68 -9.71 13.15 -3.54
N GLN A 69 -10.52 12.23 -4.06
CA GLN A 69 -11.58 12.55 -5.02
C GLN A 69 -12.83 13.14 -4.36
N GLU A 70 -12.96 13.06 -3.03
CA GLU A 70 -14.06 13.70 -2.33
C GLU A 70 -13.95 15.23 -2.48
N LYS A 71 -15.09 15.91 -2.72
CA LYS A 71 -15.15 17.36 -2.88
C LYS A 71 -15.75 17.98 -1.62
N PRO A 72 -14.97 18.28 -0.58
CA PRO A 72 -15.49 18.86 0.65
C PRO A 72 -16.07 20.25 0.38
N VAL A 73 -17.20 20.55 1.02
CA VAL A 73 -17.90 21.85 0.89
C VAL A 73 -17.65 22.75 2.12
N SER A 74 -17.22 22.17 3.24
CA SER A 74 -16.97 22.89 4.49
C SER A 74 -15.51 22.75 4.93
N LEU A 75 -15.02 23.72 5.71
CA LEU A 75 -13.66 23.68 6.27
C LEU A 75 -13.43 22.41 7.09
N GLY A 76 -14.38 22.02 7.94
CA GLY A 76 -14.27 20.78 8.71
C GLY A 76 -14.17 19.52 7.84
N ALA A 77 -14.83 19.50 6.68
CA ALA A 77 -14.70 18.41 5.73
C ALA A 77 -13.32 18.40 5.04
N VAL A 78 -12.75 19.57 4.73
CA VAL A 78 -11.37 19.69 4.21
C VAL A 78 -10.37 19.18 5.24
N LEU A 79 -10.49 19.60 6.50
CA LEU A 79 -9.62 19.15 7.58
C LEU A 79 -9.69 17.63 7.77
N LEU A 80 -10.89 17.05 7.73
CA LEU A 80 -11.09 15.61 7.84
C LEU A 80 -10.49 14.85 6.65
N GLN A 81 -10.63 15.39 5.43
CA GLN A 81 -10.03 14.83 4.23
C GLN A 81 -8.50 14.81 4.36
N ASN A 82 -7.89 15.94 4.71
CA ASN A 82 -6.44 16.07 4.87
C ASN A 82 -5.91 15.14 5.98
N ALA A 83 -6.58 15.10 7.14
CA ALA A 83 -6.25 14.19 8.22
C ALA A 83 -6.38 12.72 7.79
N GLY A 84 -7.43 12.38 7.03
CA GLY A 84 -7.64 11.05 6.48
C GLY A 84 -6.54 10.60 5.54
N ILE A 85 -6.09 11.46 4.63
CA ILE A 85 -4.98 11.20 3.71
C ILE A 85 -3.68 10.98 4.51
N ARG A 86 -3.38 11.86 5.47
CA ARG A 86 -2.18 11.75 6.34
C ARG A 86 -2.17 10.44 7.13
N LEU A 87 -3.32 10.01 7.67
CA LEU A 87 -3.44 8.72 8.37
C LEU A 87 -3.29 7.52 7.42
N CYS A 88 -3.79 7.60 6.18
CA CYS A 88 -3.53 6.58 5.17
C CYS A 88 -2.03 6.44 4.91
N LEU A 89 -1.33 7.54 4.63
CA LEU A 89 0.11 7.55 4.37
C LEU A 89 0.93 7.02 5.56
N ALA A 90 0.58 7.42 6.78
CA ALA A 90 1.21 6.90 7.99
C ALA A 90 1.04 5.38 8.13
N THR A 91 -0.19 4.89 7.89
CA THR A 91 -0.51 3.46 8.00
C THR A 91 0.15 2.65 6.88
N GLU A 92 0.20 3.19 5.66
CA GLU A 92 0.92 2.62 4.53
C GLU A 92 2.41 2.48 4.84
N GLY A 93 3.04 3.53 5.39
CA GLY A 93 4.42 3.49 5.86
C GLY A 93 4.68 2.38 6.87
N TYR A 94 3.76 2.20 7.82
CA TYR A 94 3.84 1.11 8.79
C TYR A 94 3.79 -0.28 8.12
N ILE A 95 2.83 -0.49 7.21
CA ILE A 95 2.67 -1.77 6.50
C ILE A 95 3.92 -2.08 5.68
N LEU A 96 4.44 -1.08 4.97
CA LEU A 96 5.62 -1.23 4.11
C LEU A 96 6.88 -1.57 4.89
N ALA A 97 7.05 -1.02 6.10
CA ALA A 97 8.17 -1.36 6.97
C ALA A 97 8.20 -2.86 7.38
N GLY A 98 7.04 -3.53 7.37
CA GLY A 98 6.91 -4.96 7.66
C GLY A 98 6.75 -5.86 6.42
N MET A 99 6.73 -5.28 5.22
CA MET A 99 6.46 -6.02 3.98
C MET A 99 7.74 -6.64 3.40
N SER A 100 7.64 -7.87 2.89
CA SER A 100 8.69 -8.49 2.09
C SER A 100 8.48 -8.21 0.60
N PHE A 101 9.56 -7.88 -0.11
CA PHE A 101 9.54 -7.57 -1.54
C PHE A 101 10.22 -8.69 -2.34
N VAL A 102 9.68 -8.98 -3.52
CA VAL A 102 10.17 -10.05 -4.40
C VAL A 102 11.19 -9.53 -5.41
N SER A 103 10.99 -8.32 -5.93
CA SER A 103 11.84 -7.74 -6.98
C SER A 103 12.08 -6.25 -6.76
N ARG A 104 13.17 -5.73 -7.36
CA ARG A 104 13.42 -4.28 -7.37
C ARG A 104 12.29 -3.50 -8.04
N GLN A 105 11.71 -4.05 -9.10
CA GLN A 105 10.62 -3.43 -9.83
C GLN A 105 9.42 -3.19 -8.90
N GLN A 106 9.09 -4.15 -8.04
CA GLN A 106 8.01 -4.00 -7.06
C GLN A 106 8.28 -2.84 -6.09
N VAL A 107 9.52 -2.69 -5.62
CA VAL A 107 9.92 -1.60 -4.73
C VAL A 107 9.81 -0.25 -5.45
N ASP A 108 10.30 -0.15 -6.68
CA ASP A 108 10.27 1.09 -7.45
C ASP A 108 8.83 1.53 -7.77
N THR A 109 7.93 0.59 -8.11
CA THR A 109 6.50 0.90 -8.28
C THR A 109 5.87 1.46 -7.01
N ILE A 110 6.23 0.95 -5.83
CA ILE A 110 5.71 1.47 -4.56
C ILE A 110 6.28 2.85 -4.25
N LYS A 111 7.59 3.06 -4.51
CA LYS A 111 8.21 4.39 -4.35
C LYS A 111 7.52 5.43 -5.23
N GLU A 112 7.31 5.12 -6.50
CA GLU A 112 6.62 6.01 -7.45
C GLU A 112 5.18 6.29 -7.02
N ALA A 113 4.45 5.28 -6.52
CA ALA A 113 3.08 5.44 -6.06
C ALA A 113 2.94 6.36 -4.83
N LEU A 114 3.94 6.36 -3.93
CA LEU A 114 3.93 7.16 -2.70
C LEU A 114 4.50 8.57 -2.87
N PHE A 115 5.35 8.78 -3.88
CA PHE A 115 6.07 10.04 -4.06
C PHE A 115 5.13 11.26 -4.15
N GLN A 116 4.19 11.26 -5.10
CA GLN A 116 3.30 12.39 -5.30
C GLN A 116 2.37 12.63 -4.08
N PRO A 117 1.71 11.60 -3.50
CA PRO A 117 0.87 11.78 -2.33
C PRO A 117 1.58 12.39 -1.11
N PHE A 118 2.85 12.02 -0.88
CA PHE A 118 3.64 12.63 0.19
C PHE A 118 3.94 14.10 -0.12
N GLN A 119 4.34 14.43 -1.35
CA GLN A 119 4.59 15.82 -1.74
C GLN A 119 3.34 16.69 -1.58
N ASP A 120 2.19 16.22 -2.04
CA ASP A 120 0.92 16.96 -1.92
C ASP A 120 0.56 17.18 -0.44
N ALA A 121 0.71 16.15 0.41
CA ALA A 121 0.43 16.27 1.84
C ALA A 121 1.40 17.20 2.58
N GLU A 122 2.68 17.21 2.19
CA GLU A 122 3.71 18.11 2.69
C GLU A 122 3.43 19.57 2.29
N GLU A 123 3.05 19.82 1.03
CA GLU A 123 2.69 21.16 0.53
C GLU A 123 1.47 21.71 1.27
N ILE A 124 0.41 20.92 1.41
CA ILE A 124 -0.79 21.32 2.18
C ILE A 124 -0.42 21.65 3.64
N ALA A 125 0.42 20.85 4.28
CA ALA A 125 0.85 21.13 5.66
C ALA A 125 1.68 22.42 5.77
N ALA A 126 2.49 22.72 4.76
CA ALA A 126 3.25 23.96 4.70
C ALA A 126 2.34 25.19 4.48
N ASP A 127 1.36 25.09 3.57
CA ASP A 127 0.37 26.14 3.30
C ASP A 127 -0.50 26.44 4.53
N ASP A 128 -0.88 25.39 5.28
CA ASP A 128 -1.62 25.50 6.55
C ASP A 128 -0.74 26.06 7.69
N MET A 129 0.55 26.30 7.46
CA MET A 129 1.56 26.69 8.48
C MET A 129 1.67 25.70 9.64
N ASP A 130 1.30 24.44 9.44
CA ASP A 130 1.39 23.36 10.42
C ASP A 130 2.79 22.74 10.41
N GLN A 131 3.73 23.44 11.06
CA GLN A 131 5.13 23.06 11.09
C GLN A 131 5.38 21.67 11.70
N MET A 132 4.55 21.27 12.68
CA MET A 132 4.70 19.96 13.31
C MET A 132 4.35 18.83 12.34
N THR A 133 3.19 18.94 11.67
CA THR A 133 2.79 17.93 10.69
C THR A 133 3.73 17.90 9.49
N PHE A 134 4.16 19.07 9.00
CA PHE A 134 5.12 19.16 7.91
C PHE A 134 6.43 18.40 8.23
N GLN A 135 7.01 18.63 9.41
CA GLN A 135 8.23 17.93 9.84
C GLN A 135 8.01 16.42 9.99
N ALA A 136 6.86 16.01 10.52
CA ALA A 136 6.52 14.60 10.67
C ALA A 136 6.41 13.89 9.30
N LEU A 137 5.77 14.54 8.32
CA LEU A 137 5.63 14.02 6.96
C LEU A 137 6.98 13.88 6.26
N ILE A 138 7.82 14.92 6.28
CA ILE A 138 9.17 14.89 5.70
C ILE A 138 10.02 13.77 6.32
N THR A 139 9.94 13.63 7.64
CA THR A 139 10.68 12.57 8.37
C THR A 139 10.19 11.18 7.94
N LEU A 140 8.87 10.98 7.86
CA LEU A 140 8.28 9.72 7.44
C LEU A 140 8.62 9.38 5.98
N HIS A 141 8.47 10.36 5.07
CA HIS A 141 8.76 10.21 3.65
C HIS A 141 10.23 9.83 3.41
N GLY A 142 11.16 10.52 4.09
CA GLY A 142 12.58 10.20 4.05
C GLY A 142 12.89 8.81 4.61
N ALA A 143 12.27 8.43 5.74
CA ALA A 143 12.46 7.12 6.36
C ALA A 143 11.97 5.97 5.46
N ILE A 144 10.77 6.09 4.87
CA ILE A 144 10.21 5.11 3.94
C ILE A 144 11.09 5.00 2.70
N THR A 145 11.48 6.13 2.11
CA THR A 145 12.32 6.13 0.90
C THR A 145 13.65 5.43 1.17
N ASN A 146 14.31 5.74 2.29
CA ASN A 146 15.55 5.09 2.69
C ASN A 146 15.36 3.59 2.94
N HIS A 147 14.29 3.20 3.62
CA HIS A 147 13.96 1.79 3.85
C HIS A 147 13.77 1.03 2.53
N LEU A 148 12.98 1.58 1.60
CA LEU A 148 12.73 0.97 0.30
C LEU A 148 14.02 0.86 -0.53
N VAL A 149 14.86 1.89 -0.54
CA VAL A 149 16.17 1.85 -1.23
C VAL A 149 17.07 0.77 -0.65
N GLN A 150 17.18 0.68 0.67
CA GLN A 150 17.99 -0.35 1.33
C GLN A 150 17.47 -1.76 1.05
N THR A 151 16.15 -1.96 1.11
CA THR A 151 15.53 -3.25 0.81
C THR A 151 15.66 -3.62 -0.68
N ALA A 152 15.73 -2.65 -1.60
CA ALA A 152 15.91 -2.92 -3.03
C ALA A 152 17.34 -3.38 -3.39
N LEU A 153 18.37 -2.99 -2.63
CA LEU A 153 19.78 -3.29 -2.96
C LEU A 153 20.06 -4.80 -3.18
N PRO A 154 19.63 -5.73 -2.32
CA PRO A 154 19.87 -7.16 -2.52
C PRO A 154 18.90 -7.83 -3.51
N LEU A 155 17.80 -7.18 -3.88
CA LEU A 155 16.75 -7.84 -4.67
C LEU A 155 17.16 -8.04 -6.14
N PRO A 156 16.69 -9.11 -6.80
CA PRO A 156 16.87 -9.30 -8.23
C PRO A 156 16.04 -8.27 -9.03
N ARG A 157 16.50 -7.99 -10.25
CA ARG A 157 15.76 -7.18 -11.22
C ARG A 157 14.78 -8.04 -11.99
N MET A 158 13.68 -7.46 -12.48
CA MET A 158 12.84 -8.14 -13.46
C MET A 158 13.43 -7.98 -14.87
N LEU A 159 13.50 -9.07 -15.62
CA LEU A 159 13.97 -9.13 -17.00
C LEU A 159 12.87 -9.70 -17.89
N ASN A 160 12.68 -9.08 -19.06
CA ASN A 160 11.80 -9.62 -20.09
C ASN A 160 12.53 -10.71 -20.87
N TYR A 161 11.91 -11.87 -21.04
CA TYR A 161 12.39 -12.94 -21.91
C TYR A 161 11.50 -13.11 -23.14
N GLN A 162 12.10 -13.62 -24.21
CA GLN A 162 11.40 -14.04 -25.41
C GLN A 162 11.99 -15.37 -25.93
N PHE A 163 11.16 -16.41 -25.98
CA PHE A 163 11.48 -17.68 -26.61
C PHE A 163 10.84 -17.78 -28.01
N PHE A 164 11.43 -18.60 -28.87
CA PHE A 164 10.94 -18.80 -30.24
C PHE A 164 9.67 -19.67 -30.32
N MET A 165 9.41 -20.48 -29.29
CA MET A 165 8.25 -21.37 -29.22
C MET A 165 7.81 -21.54 -27.75
N PRO A 166 6.56 -21.95 -27.49
CA PRO A 166 6.13 -22.31 -26.14
C PRO A 166 6.98 -23.47 -25.59
N LEU A 167 7.51 -23.29 -24.39
CA LEU A 167 8.30 -24.29 -23.68
C LEU A 167 7.68 -24.59 -22.31
N PRO A 168 7.92 -25.77 -21.73
CA PRO A 168 7.59 -26.03 -20.34
C PRO A 168 8.38 -25.10 -19.39
N SER A 169 7.75 -24.68 -18.30
CA SER A 169 8.34 -23.84 -17.23
C SER A 169 9.68 -24.38 -16.74
N LEU A 170 9.80 -25.71 -16.59
CA LEU A 170 11.03 -26.39 -16.17
C LEU A 170 12.18 -26.17 -17.16
N VAL A 171 11.89 -26.21 -18.46
CA VAL A 171 12.89 -25.97 -19.52
C VAL A 171 13.26 -24.49 -19.58
N MET A 172 12.27 -23.59 -19.42
CA MET A 172 12.51 -22.15 -19.36
C MET A 172 13.40 -21.79 -18.16
N ALA A 173 13.11 -22.31 -16.97
CA ALA A 173 13.88 -22.06 -15.76
C ALA A 173 15.32 -22.56 -15.88
N TYR A 174 15.53 -23.76 -16.43
CA TYR A 174 16.88 -24.24 -16.73
C TYR A 174 17.63 -23.32 -17.70
N LYS A 175 16.96 -22.79 -18.74
CA LYS A 175 17.59 -21.88 -19.71
C LYS A 175 17.89 -20.49 -19.15
N LEU A 176 17.04 -19.96 -18.28
CA LEU A 176 17.18 -18.60 -17.73
C LEU A 176 18.06 -18.56 -16.48
N TYR A 177 17.95 -19.57 -15.62
CA TYR A 177 18.58 -19.58 -14.29
C TYR A 177 19.68 -20.62 -14.16
N SER A 178 19.85 -21.51 -15.15
CA SER A 178 20.65 -22.73 -15.00
C SER A 178 20.18 -23.63 -13.84
N ASP A 179 18.95 -23.42 -13.37
CA ASP A 179 18.34 -24.13 -12.25
C ASP A 179 16.86 -24.41 -12.55
N ALA A 180 16.54 -25.69 -12.74
CA ALA A 180 15.20 -26.15 -13.03
C ALA A 180 14.25 -26.10 -11.81
N SER A 181 14.78 -26.01 -10.59
CA SER A 181 13.98 -25.94 -9.35
C SER A 181 13.17 -24.64 -9.24
N ARG A 182 13.62 -23.58 -9.93
CA ARG A 182 12.98 -22.26 -9.99
C ARG A 182 11.82 -22.16 -11.00
N ALA A 183 11.34 -23.29 -11.53
CA ALA A 183 10.23 -23.34 -12.47
C ALA A 183 8.92 -22.77 -11.91
N ASP A 184 8.68 -22.95 -10.62
CA ASP A 184 7.48 -22.43 -9.97
C ASP A 184 7.50 -20.91 -9.82
N GLU A 185 8.67 -20.30 -9.61
CA GLU A 185 8.81 -18.83 -9.60
C GLU A 185 8.34 -18.24 -10.93
N LEU A 186 8.81 -18.80 -12.05
CA LEU A 186 8.46 -18.33 -13.39
C LEU A 186 6.97 -18.52 -13.70
N ARG A 187 6.36 -19.60 -13.19
CA ARG A 187 4.93 -19.88 -13.32
C ARG A 187 4.08 -18.87 -12.56
N VAL A 188 4.45 -18.57 -11.31
CA VAL A 188 3.74 -17.62 -10.45
C VAL A 188 3.82 -16.22 -11.05
N GLU A 189 5.01 -15.79 -11.45
CA GLU A 189 5.23 -14.45 -12.00
C GLU A 189 4.41 -14.20 -13.27
N ASN A 190 4.45 -15.15 -14.21
CA ASN A 190 3.76 -15.01 -15.50
C ASN A 190 2.30 -15.51 -15.47
N LYS A 191 1.76 -15.81 -14.30
CA LYS A 191 0.39 -16.32 -14.09
C LYS A 191 0.05 -17.49 -15.00
N VAL A 192 1.01 -18.39 -15.21
CA VAL A 192 0.86 -19.49 -16.15
C VAL A 192 -0.09 -20.54 -15.58
N VAL A 193 -1.17 -20.81 -16.33
CA VAL A 193 -2.21 -21.77 -15.93
C VAL A 193 -1.68 -23.21 -15.93
N HIS A 194 -0.95 -23.61 -16.98
CA HIS A 194 -0.45 -24.98 -17.12
C HIS A 194 1.08 -25.02 -17.31
N PRO A 195 1.85 -25.73 -16.45
CA PRO A 195 3.31 -25.70 -16.46
C PRO A 195 3.98 -26.11 -17.78
N ALA A 196 3.32 -26.93 -18.59
CA ALA A 196 3.83 -27.38 -19.90
C ALA A 196 3.64 -26.37 -21.04
N PHE A 197 2.76 -25.37 -20.86
CA PHE A 197 2.35 -24.43 -21.91
C PHE A 197 2.57 -22.99 -21.45
N CYS A 198 3.84 -22.63 -21.22
CA CYS A 198 4.20 -21.27 -20.84
C CYS A 198 4.22 -20.33 -22.08
N PRO A 199 3.85 -19.05 -21.91
CA PRO A 199 3.91 -18.07 -22.99
C PRO A 199 5.34 -17.81 -23.45
N MET A 200 5.51 -17.49 -24.73
CA MET A 200 6.82 -17.21 -25.33
C MET A 200 7.46 -15.93 -24.80
N LEU A 201 6.64 -14.98 -24.37
CA LEU A 201 7.04 -13.71 -23.78
C LEU A 201 6.64 -13.73 -22.31
N GLY A 202 7.48 -13.17 -21.46
CA GLY A 202 7.21 -13.06 -20.04
C GLY A 202 8.33 -12.38 -19.28
N GLU A 203 8.17 -12.34 -17.97
CA GLU A 203 9.10 -11.72 -17.05
C GLU A 203 9.78 -12.78 -16.16
N ALA A 204 11.04 -12.53 -15.82
CA ALA A 204 11.87 -13.44 -15.02
C ALA A 204 12.75 -12.62 -14.08
N LEU A 205 12.92 -13.09 -12.84
CA LEU A 205 13.90 -12.51 -11.92
C LEU A 205 15.32 -12.68 -12.49
N SER A 206 16.19 -11.69 -12.35
CA SER A 206 17.59 -11.83 -12.73
C SER A 206 18.26 -12.94 -11.92
N ALA A 207 19.09 -13.75 -12.60
CA ALA A 207 19.89 -14.80 -11.96
C ALA A 207 20.94 -14.22 -11.00
#